data_AF-A0AAV5N4W2-F1
#
_entry.id   AF-A0AAV5N4W2-F1
#
_cell.length_a   1.000
_cell.length_b   1.000
_cell.length_c   1.000
_cell.angle_alpha   90.00
_cell.angle_beta   90.00
_cell.angle_gamma   90.00
#
_symmetry.space_group_name_H-M   'P 1'
#
loop_
_entity.id
_entity.type
_entity.pdbx_description
1 polymer ?
#
loop_
_entity_poly.entity_id
_entity_poly.type
_entity_poly.pdbx_seq_one_letter_code
_entity_poly.pdbx_strand_id
1 'polypeptide(L)'
;MLETLIANADRVLSRSFLINEVWKNRVVGNNSLPTAIHALRLALGDDGKQQEIIKTVPKKGYIFNSDWVVELPDDPVDEQEASTLPEPAPVPEIEPEPELKPVEEADQQEEASLPPREQLTDGANLAAVPAITDAAPAASPRRFAYAKPFMLLLAILCIVAVGATFYMKGGEGQASSAIENESHIIHEPSPGTSSISVYHVYQTDANETKSTTLAEHLPNTLKQIDATLKQKNATMTLYYHTTLLRLSFDALLTNGCQHTYQLAINVDNWQDNNEQVGELLHQEVERTLNEMPACK
;
A
#
# COMPACT_ATOMS: atom_id res chain seq x y z
N MET A 1 -3.87 22.32 -1.49
CA MET A 1 -3.93 21.45 -2.69
C MET A 1 -5.06 20.44 -2.57
N LEU A 2 -5.09 19.60 -1.53
CA LEU A 2 -6.16 18.63 -1.31
C LEU A 2 -7.55 19.29 -1.24
N GLU A 3 -7.71 20.35 -0.45
CA GLU A 3 -8.95 21.12 -0.40
C GLU A 3 -9.41 21.61 -1.78
N THR A 4 -8.49 22.11 -2.60
CA THR A 4 -8.78 22.58 -3.97
C THR A 4 -9.28 21.44 -4.87
N LEU A 5 -8.75 20.23 -4.68
CA LEU A 5 -9.14 19.03 -5.41
C LEU A 5 -10.53 18.55 -4.96
N ILE A 6 -10.78 18.48 -3.64
CA ILE A 6 -12.07 18.06 -3.07
C ILE A 6 -13.18 19.05 -3.46
N ALA A 7 -12.93 20.36 -3.32
CA ALA A 7 -13.90 21.40 -3.69
C ALA A 7 -14.26 21.40 -5.18
N ASN A 8 -13.46 20.75 -6.02
CA ASN A 8 -13.70 20.57 -7.45
C ASN A 8 -13.69 19.08 -7.84
N ALA A 9 -14.20 18.22 -6.96
CA ALA A 9 -14.34 16.79 -7.26
C ALA A 9 -15.07 16.58 -8.60
N ASP A 10 -14.70 15.51 -9.29
CA ASP A 10 -15.18 15.11 -10.62
C ASP A 10 -14.94 16.10 -11.77
N ARG A 11 -14.13 17.14 -11.53
CA ARG A 11 -13.70 18.09 -12.56
C ARG A 11 -12.22 17.94 -12.87
N VAL A 12 -11.88 18.05 -14.15
CA VAL A 12 -10.48 18.05 -14.59
C VAL A 12 -9.86 19.42 -14.31
N LEU A 13 -8.96 19.47 -13.34
CA LEU A 13 -8.20 20.65 -12.97
C LEU A 13 -6.90 20.71 -13.77
N SER A 14 -6.68 21.81 -14.50
CA SER A 14 -5.48 21.99 -15.30
C SER A 14 -4.23 22.23 -14.45
N ARG A 15 -3.05 21.90 -15.01
CA ARG A 15 -1.78 22.13 -14.30
C ARG A 15 -1.56 23.60 -13.94
N SER A 16 -1.84 24.52 -14.86
CA SER A 16 -1.70 25.96 -14.62
C SER A 16 -2.68 26.46 -13.57
N PHE A 17 -3.92 25.97 -13.58
CA PHE A 17 -4.90 26.28 -12.55
C PHE A 17 -4.41 25.83 -11.16
N LEU A 18 -3.99 24.57 -11.03
CA LEU A 18 -3.49 24.04 -9.76
C LEU A 18 -2.25 24.79 -9.27
N ILE A 19 -1.33 25.16 -10.17
CA ILE A 19 -0.14 25.94 -9.80
C ILE A 19 -0.56 27.32 -9.27
N ASN A 20 -1.45 28.02 -9.97
CA ASN A 20 -1.88 29.37 -9.60
C ASN A 20 -2.71 29.38 -8.31
N GLU A 21 -3.59 28.40 -8.12
CA GLU A 21 -4.49 28.35 -6.97
C GLU A 21 -3.79 27.88 -5.70
N VAL A 22 -2.87 26.92 -5.79
CA VAL A 22 -2.17 26.38 -4.63
C VAL A 22 -0.95 27.22 -4.25
N TRP A 23 -0.18 27.71 -5.24
CA TRP A 23 1.04 28.50 -5.01
C TRP A 23 0.84 29.97 -5.38
N LYS A 24 -0.18 30.60 -4.77
CA LYS A 24 -0.48 32.02 -4.97
C LYS A 24 0.78 32.86 -4.72
N ASN A 25 1.15 33.66 -5.73
CA ASN A 25 2.29 34.59 -5.71
C ASN A 25 3.68 33.94 -5.50
N ARG A 26 3.86 32.65 -5.82
CA ARG A 26 5.17 31.99 -5.79
C ARG A 26 5.51 31.36 -7.13
N VAL A 27 6.76 31.53 -7.58
CA VAL A 27 7.29 30.83 -8.76
C VAL A 27 7.81 29.47 -8.30
N VAL A 28 7.24 28.40 -8.84
CA VAL A 28 7.63 27.02 -8.54
C VAL A 28 8.15 26.33 -9.79
N GLY A 29 9.02 25.33 -9.60
CA GLY A 29 9.59 24.56 -10.70
C GLY A 29 8.57 23.61 -11.35
N ASN A 30 8.86 23.15 -12.56
CA ASN A 30 7.98 22.25 -13.32
C ASN A 30 7.67 20.93 -12.58
N ASN A 31 8.55 20.51 -11.67
CA ASN A 31 8.39 19.28 -10.89
C ASN A 31 7.57 19.47 -9.61
N SER A 32 7.31 20.70 -9.17
CA SER A 32 6.61 20.96 -7.91
C SER A 32 5.19 20.40 -7.89
N LEU A 33 4.44 20.54 -8.99
CA LEU A 33 3.09 19.98 -9.10
C LEU A 33 3.09 18.45 -9.12
N PRO A 34 3.87 17.75 -9.97
CA PRO A 34 4.00 16.29 -9.90
C PRO A 34 4.42 15.76 -8.52
N THR A 35 5.40 16.41 -7.86
CA THR A 35 5.86 16.02 -6.52
C THR A 35 4.74 16.17 -5.49
N ALA A 36 3.99 17.28 -5.51
CA ALA A 36 2.88 17.50 -4.61
C ALA A 36 1.74 16.49 -4.82
N ILE A 37 1.41 16.15 -6.07
CA ILE A 37 0.41 15.12 -6.38
C ILE A 37 0.89 13.74 -5.91
N HIS A 38 2.17 13.42 -6.09
CA HIS A 38 2.72 12.16 -5.62
C HIS A 38 2.67 12.05 -4.09
N ALA A 39 3.11 13.10 -3.37
CA ALA A 39 3.02 13.16 -1.91
C ALA A 39 1.57 13.02 -1.43
N LEU A 40 0.63 13.66 -2.13
CA LEU A 40 -0.79 13.58 -1.79
C LEU A 40 -1.36 12.18 -2.01
N ARG A 41 -0.96 11.48 -3.08
CA ARG A 41 -1.35 10.07 -3.30
C ARG A 41 -0.84 9.16 -2.18
N LEU A 42 0.42 9.32 -1.78
CA LEU A 42 0.98 8.58 -0.65
C LEU A 42 0.18 8.81 0.64
N ALA A 43 -0.14 10.07 0.95
CA ALA A 43 -0.91 10.41 2.15
C ALA A 43 -2.35 9.86 2.14
N LEU A 44 -2.95 9.70 0.95
CA LEU A 44 -4.30 9.15 0.78
C LEU A 44 -4.32 7.63 0.61
N GLY A 45 -3.15 6.96 0.60
CA GLY A 45 -3.06 5.54 0.28
C GLY A 45 -3.43 5.20 -1.18
N ASP A 46 -3.44 6.18 -2.07
CA ASP A 46 -3.78 5.99 -3.49
C ASP A 46 -2.58 5.37 -4.22
N ASP A 47 -2.73 4.12 -4.70
CA ASP A 47 -1.70 3.47 -5.52
C ASP A 47 -1.51 4.27 -6.81
N GLY A 48 -0.30 4.78 -7.04
CA GLY A 48 0.06 5.53 -8.25
C GLY A 48 -0.20 4.76 -9.56
N LYS A 49 -0.38 3.44 -9.51
CA LYS A 49 -0.78 2.59 -10.65
C LYS A 49 -2.30 2.53 -10.86
N GLN A 50 -3.10 2.38 -9.80
CA GLN A 50 -4.56 2.28 -9.90
C GLN A 50 -5.22 3.67 -9.98
N GLN A 51 -4.67 4.67 -9.28
CA GLN A 51 -5.12 6.07 -9.26
C GLN A 51 -6.64 6.16 -9.01
N GLU A 52 -7.13 5.59 -7.91
CA GLU A 52 -8.57 5.50 -7.63
C GLU A 52 -9.13 6.82 -7.07
N ILE A 53 -8.29 7.55 -6.32
CA ILE A 53 -8.65 8.80 -5.63
C ILE A 53 -8.27 10.01 -6.48
N ILE A 54 -7.00 10.12 -6.91
CA ILE A 54 -6.51 11.21 -7.75
C ILE A 54 -6.06 10.66 -9.10
N LYS A 55 -6.87 10.85 -10.14
CA LYS A 55 -6.60 10.37 -11.51
C LYS A 55 -5.80 11.39 -12.31
N THR A 56 -4.78 10.93 -13.02
CA THR A 56 -4.05 11.75 -13.99
C THR A 56 -4.76 11.73 -15.33
N VAL A 57 -5.11 12.90 -15.87
CA VAL A 57 -5.64 13.03 -17.23
C VAL A 57 -4.52 13.53 -18.15
N PRO A 58 -3.96 12.67 -19.03
CA PRO A 58 -2.82 13.02 -19.87
C PRO A 58 -3.04 14.31 -20.64
N LYS A 59 -2.05 15.21 -20.60
CA LYS A 59 -2.05 16.54 -21.26
C LYS A 59 -3.13 17.53 -20.77
N LYS A 60 -4.02 17.13 -19.86
CA LYS A 60 -5.08 18.01 -19.33
C LYS A 60 -4.81 18.42 -17.88
N GLY A 61 -4.53 17.47 -16.99
CA GLY A 61 -4.31 17.75 -15.58
C GLY A 61 -4.71 16.58 -14.68
N TYR A 62 -5.46 16.88 -13.62
CA TYR A 62 -5.84 15.91 -12.58
C TYR A 62 -7.34 16.00 -12.25
N ILE A 63 -7.93 14.90 -11.80
CA ILE A 63 -9.31 14.83 -11.34
C ILE A 63 -9.35 14.06 -10.02
N PHE A 64 -10.16 14.55 -9.08
CA PHE A 64 -10.39 13.92 -7.78
C PHE A 64 -11.72 13.17 -7.83
N ASN A 65 -11.76 11.93 -7.34
CA ASN A 65 -12.96 11.11 -7.31
C ASN A 65 -13.79 11.40 -6.05
N SER A 66 -15.03 11.88 -6.21
CA SER A 66 -15.91 12.20 -5.08
C SER A 66 -16.30 11.00 -4.22
N ASP A 67 -16.24 9.77 -4.77
CA ASP A 67 -16.65 8.54 -4.06
C ASP A 67 -15.87 8.31 -2.76
N TRP A 68 -14.72 8.97 -2.61
CA TRP A 68 -13.83 8.88 -1.46
C TRP A 68 -14.02 10.02 -0.44
N VAL A 69 -15.07 10.82 -0.58
CA VAL A 69 -15.44 11.88 0.36
C VAL A 69 -16.69 11.48 1.11
N VAL A 70 -16.58 11.30 2.42
CA VAL A 70 -17.71 11.06 3.32
C VAL A 70 -17.87 12.29 4.20
N GLU A 71 -18.99 13.00 4.05
CA GLU A 71 -19.38 14.06 4.98
C GLU A 71 -20.08 13.40 6.18
N LEU A 72 -19.47 13.49 7.36
CA LEU A 72 -20.12 13.06 8.60
C LEU A 72 -21.11 14.14 9.04
N PRO A 73 -22.33 13.78 9.49
CA PRO A 73 -23.26 14.73 10.07
C PRO A 73 -22.66 15.36 11.32
N ASP A 74 -22.72 16.68 11.44
CA ASP A 74 -22.44 17.43 12.67
C ASP A 74 -23.59 17.25 13.67
N ASP A 75 -23.81 16.01 14.14
CA ASP A 75 -24.74 15.77 15.25
C ASP A 75 -23.99 15.96 16.59
N PRO A 76 -24.52 16.78 17.53
CA PRO A 76 -23.95 16.89 18.86
C PRO A 76 -24.12 15.56 19.59
N VAL A 77 -23.01 14.88 19.87
CA VAL A 77 -22.99 13.64 20.64
C VAL A 77 -23.42 13.96 22.08
N ASP A 78 -24.62 13.52 22.46
CA ASP A 78 -25.09 13.49 23.85
C ASP A 78 -24.38 12.33 24.58
N GLU A 79 -23.52 12.66 25.55
CA GLU A 79 -22.60 11.73 26.25
C GLU A 79 -23.30 10.70 27.19
N GLN A 80 -24.59 10.41 27.04
CA GLN A 80 -25.34 9.61 28.04
C GLN A 80 -25.66 8.15 27.68
N GLU A 81 -25.22 7.60 26.55
CA GLU A 81 -25.51 6.19 26.18
C GLU A 81 -24.29 5.27 26.02
N ALA A 82 -23.13 5.62 26.58
CA ALA A 82 -21.95 4.74 26.58
C ALA A 82 -21.86 3.81 27.82
N SER A 83 -22.98 3.37 28.40
CA SER A 83 -22.97 2.46 29.55
C SER A 83 -24.05 1.38 29.51
N THR A 84 -24.13 0.62 28.42
CA THR A 84 -24.62 -0.77 28.47
C THR A 84 -23.99 -1.57 27.33
N LEU A 85 -22.79 -2.12 27.58
CA LEU A 85 -22.29 -3.27 26.82
C LEU A 85 -22.44 -4.52 27.73
N PRO A 86 -23.08 -5.61 27.28
CA PRO A 86 -23.21 -6.82 28.06
C PRO A 86 -21.86 -7.54 28.21
N GLU A 87 -21.62 -8.04 29.41
CA GLU A 87 -20.44 -8.80 29.84
C GLU A 87 -20.25 -10.10 29.01
N PRO A 88 -19.02 -10.42 28.54
CA PRO A 88 -18.78 -11.63 27.75
C PRO A 88 -18.71 -12.87 28.66
N ALA A 89 -19.53 -13.87 28.35
CA ALA A 89 -19.57 -15.18 28.99
C ALA A 89 -18.33 -16.05 28.66
N PRO A 90 -18.01 -17.08 29.46
CA PRO A 90 -16.68 -17.70 29.53
C PRO A 90 -16.41 -18.71 28.40
N VAL A 91 -15.16 -18.77 27.98
CA VAL A 91 -14.57 -19.65 26.97
C VAL A 91 -14.43 -21.09 27.50
N PRO A 92 -14.81 -22.15 26.76
CA PRO A 92 -14.42 -23.51 27.10
C PRO A 92 -13.10 -23.89 26.42
N GLU A 93 -12.20 -24.39 27.27
CA GLU A 93 -10.90 -24.99 27.06
C GLU A 93 -11.00 -26.42 26.48
N ILE A 94 -10.22 -26.73 25.43
CA ILE A 94 -9.93 -28.12 25.00
C ILE A 94 -8.48 -28.20 24.47
N GLU A 95 -7.61 -28.89 25.23
CA GLU A 95 -6.29 -29.45 24.87
C GLU A 95 -6.43 -30.70 23.94
N PRO A 96 -5.36 -31.45 23.61
CA PRO A 96 -4.16 -31.11 22.86
C PRO A 96 -4.00 -32.01 21.59
N GLU A 97 -2.92 -31.75 20.87
CA GLU A 97 -2.29 -32.47 19.74
C GLU A 97 -2.35 -34.03 19.77
N PRO A 98 -2.24 -34.71 18.61
CA PRO A 98 -1.07 -35.59 18.47
C PRO A 98 -0.43 -35.67 17.06
N GLU A 99 0.89 -35.52 17.07
CA GLU A 99 1.97 -36.30 16.42
C GLU A 99 1.83 -36.98 15.04
N LEU A 100 2.74 -36.58 14.13
CA LEU A 100 3.73 -37.39 13.33
C LEU A 100 3.16 -38.38 12.28
N LYS A 101 3.69 -38.58 11.06
CA LYS A 101 5.07 -38.61 10.52
C LYS A 101 5.05 -38.89 8.97
N PRO A 102 6.17 -39.12 8.24
CA PRO A 102 6.48 -38.47 6.96
C PRO A 102 6.54 -39.41 5.73
N VAL A 103 6.59 -38.87 4.51
CA VAL A 103 7.04 -39.60 3.31
C VAL A 103 7.78 -38.64 2.34
N GLU A 104 9.09 -38.87 2.21
CA GLU A 104 9.94 -39.01 0.99
C GLU A 104 9.24 -38.85 -0.39
N GLU A 105 9.82 -38.46 -1.54
CA GLU A 105 11.19 -38.18 -2.02
C GLU A 105 11.05 -37.67 -3.49
N ALA A 106 12.09 -36.99 -4.00
CA ALA A 106 12.50 -36.89 -5.43
C ALA A 106 11.59 -36.11 -6.42
N ASP A 107 12.06 -35.38 -7.45
CA ASP A 107 13.38 -35.18 -8.03
C ASP A 107 13.34 -34.04 -9.08
N GLN A 108 14.52 -33.47 -9.38
CA GLN A 108 15.02 -32.87 -10.64
C GLN A 108 14.23 -31.75 -11.36
N GLN A 109 14.75 -30.52 -11.42
CA GLN A 109 15.70 -29.98 -12.44
C GLN A 109 15.12 -29.88 -13.87
N GLU A 110 15.02 -28.67 -14.43
CA GLU A 110 16.01 -28.10 -15.38
C GLU A 110 15.43 -26.93 -16.22
N GLU A 111 16.31 -25.98 -16.54
CA GLU A 111 16.13 -24.72 -17.28
C GLU A 111 15.67 -24.90 -18.75
N ALA A 112 15.10 -23.83 -19.34
CA ALA A 112 15.75 -23.06 -20.41
C ALA A 112 14.76 -22.34 -21.38
N SER A 113 14.90 -21.01 -21.39
CA SER A 113 14.91 -20.04 -22.49
C SER A 113 14.20 -20.28 -23.84
N LEU A 114 13.46 -19.24 -24.24
CA LEU A 114 12.89 -18.88 -25.54
C LEU A 114 13.82 -19.03 -26.77
N PRO A 115 13.27 -19.24 -27.99
CA PRO A 115 13.94 -18.94 -29.25
C PRO A 115 13.42 -17.64 -29.89
N PRO A 116 14.27 -16.89 -30.59
CA PRO A 116 13.81 -16.30 -31.86
C PRO A 116 14.68 -16.58 -33.11
N ARG A 117 13.95 -16.82 -34.21
CA ARG A 117 14.15 -16.32 -35.58
C ARG A 117 15.09 -17.07 -36.54
N GLU A 118 14.47 -17.63 -37.58
CA GLU A 118 15.08 -18.24 -38.76
C GLU A 118 15.65 -17.21 -39.75
N GLN A 119 16.79 -17.54 -40.35
CA GLN A 119 17.32 -16.95 -41.59
C GLN A 119 17.65 -18.07 -42.61
N LEU A 120 17.16 -17.84 -43.84
CA LEU A 120 17.63 -18.24 -45.17
C LEU A 120 19.17 -18.49 -45.26
N THR A 121 19.76 -19.38 -46.06
CA THR A 121 19.62 -19.66 -47.51
C THR A 121 20.46 -20.90 -47.92
N ASP A 122 20.05 -21.53 -49.05
CA ASP A 122 20.82 -22.19 -50.13
C ASP A 122 21.83 -23.34 -49.89
N GLY A 123 21.72 -24.37 -50.77
CA GLY A 123 22.91 -25.05 -51.30
C GLY A 123 22.83 -26.55 -51.62
N ALA A 124 22.20 -26.90 -52.75
CA ALA A 124 22.61 -27.93 -53.73
C ALA A 124 22.92 -29.40 -53.31
N ASN A 125 22.10 -30.35 -53.82
CA ASN A 125 22.44 -31.37 -54.84
C ASN A 125 21.37 -32.48 -54.86
N LEU A 126 20.60 -32.64 -55.95
CA LEU A 126 20.84 -33.57 -57.06
C LEU A 126 20.78 -35.06 -56.68
N ALA A 127 19.63 -35.72 -56.91
CA ALA A 127 19.47 -36.73 -57.96
C ALA A 127 18.22 -37.62 -57.77
N ALA A 128 17.61 -37.95 -58.92
CA ALA A 128 16.84 -39.16 -59.25
C ALA A 128 15.36 -39.30 -58.82
N VAL A 129 14.51 -39.06 -59.82
CA VAL A 129 13.13 -39.56 -60.07
C VAL A 129 13.27 -40.79 -61.03
N PRO A 130 12.28 -41.66 -61.36
CA PRO A 130 10.89 -41.88 -60.89
C PRO A 130 10.55 -43.36 -60.52
N ALA A 131 9.34 -43.61 -60.00
CA ALA A 131 8.45 -44.65 -60.54
C ALA A 131 7.00 -44.45 -60.10
N ILE A 132 6.13 -44.36 -61.09
CA ILE A 132 4.66 -44.27 -61.01
C ILE A 132 4.11 -45.69 -60.88
N THR A 133 3.10 -45.90 -60.04
CA THR A 133 2.05 -46.92 -60.30
C THR A 133 0.74 -46.49 -59.65
N ASP A 134 -0.22 -46.19 -60.53
CA ASP A 134 -1.67 -46.15 -60.27
C ASP A 134 -2.17 -47.46 -59.66
N ALA A 135 -3.15 -47.36 -58.75
CA ALA A 135 -4.33 -48.24 -58.73
C ALA A 135 -5.34 -47.84 -57.62
N ALA A 136 -6.39 -47.13 -58.01
CA ALA A 136 -7.75 -47.41 -57.55
C ALA A 136 -8.47 -48.20 -58.67
N PRO A 137 -9.69 -48.77 -58.54
CA PRO A 137 -10.67 -48.70 -57.44
C PRO A 137 -11.34 -50.05 -57.09
N ALA A 138 -12.15 -50.12 -56.02
CA ALA A 138 -13.37 -50.94 -55.99
C ALA A 138 -14.22 -50.64 -54.74
N ALA A 139 -15.41 -50.07 -54.96
CA ALA A 139 -16.46 -49.95 -53.96
C ALA A 139 -17.30 -51.23 -53.87
N SER A 140 -17.80 -51.57 -52.68
CA SER A 140 -19.01 -52.40 -52.49
C SER A 140 -19.67 -52.08 -51.13
N PRO A 141 -20.96 -52.42 -50.89
CA PRO A 141 -21.93 -51.48 -50.36
C PRO A 141 -22.26 -51.56 -48.86
N ARG A 142 -22.94 -50.49 -48.43
CA ARG A 142 -23.50 -50.15 -47.12
C ARG A 142 -24.33 -51.26 -46.45
N ARG A 143 -24.21 -51.36 -45.12
CA ARG A 143 -25.32 -51.75 -44.24
C ARG A 143 -25.45 -50.72 -43.12
N PHE A 144 -26.52 -49.93 -43.19
CA PHE A 144 -27.00 -49.09 -42.09
C PHE A 144 -27.44 -49.98 -40.94
N ALA A 145 -26.86 -49.81 -39.76
CA ALA A 145 -27.42 -50.32 -38.51
C ALA A 145 -27.61 -49.12 -37.57
N TYR A 146 -28.88 -48.75 -37.41
CA TYR A 146 -29.39 -47.75 -36.49
C TYR A 146 -29.07 -48.15 -35.05
N ALA A 147 -28.11 -47.48 -34.40
CA ALA A 147 -27.95 -47.53 -32.95
C ALA A 147 -27.11 -46.35 -32.42
N LYS A 148 -27.33 -45.11 -32.87
CA LYS A 148 -26.57 -43.94 -32.35
C LYS A 148 -27.34 -42.60 -32.29
N PRO A 149 -28.47 -42.50 -31.56
CA PRO A 149 -28.89 -41.20 -31.01
C PRO A 149 -28.78 -41.12 -29.47
N PHE A 150 -28.85 -42.25 -28.76
CA PHE A 150 -28.86 -42.28 -27.29
C PHE A 150 -27.48 -42.02 -26.67
N MET A 151 -26.40 -42.48 -27.32
CA MET A 151 -25.04 -42.35 -26.79
C MET A 151 -24.49 -40.90 -26.89
N LEU A 152 -24.92 -40.15 -27.91
CA LEU A 152 -24.55 -38.73 -28.08
C LEU A 152 -25.28 -37.83 -27.09
N LEU A 153 -26.56 -38.13 -26.81
CA LEU A 153 -27.35 -37.43 -25.78
C LEU A 153 -26.78 -37.65 -24.37
N LEU A 154 -26.36 -38.88 -24.04
CA LEU A 154 -25.70 -39.19 -22.77
C LEU A 154 -24.37 -38.44 -22.61
N ALA A 155 -23.56 -38.35 -23.67
CA ALA A 155 -22.29 -37.63 -23.63
C ALA A 155 -22.48 -36.12 -23.38
N ILE A 156 -23.47 -35.51 -24.02
CA ILE A 156 -23.79 -34.08 -23.81
C ILE A 156 -24.31 -33.85 -22.39
N LEU A 157 -25.14 -34.75 -21.87
CA LEU A 157 -25.67 -34.66 -20.51
C LEU A 157 -24.57 -34.79 -19.44
N CYS A 158 -23.57 -35.64 -19.66
CA CYS A 158 -22.38 -35.71 -18.81
C CYS A 158 -21.55 -34.43 -18.84
N ILE A 159 -21.35 -33.81 -20.01
CA ILE A 159 -20.59 -32.55 -20.13
C ILE A 159 -21.32 -31.40 -19.42
N VAL A 160 -22.65 -31.33 -19.54
CA VAL A 160 -23.46 -30.31 -18.84
C VAL A 160 -23.45 -30.57 -17.33
N ALA A 161 -23.52 -31.82 -16.87
CA ALA A 161 -23.43 -32.14 -15.44
C ALA A 161 -22.06 -31.79 -14.86
N VAL A 162 -20.96 -32.12 -15.55
CA VAL A 162 -19.60 -31.75 -15.14
C VAL A 162 -19.43 -30.23 -15.14
N GLY A 163 -19.92 -29.55 -16.17
CA GLY A 163 -19.93 -28.09 -16.25
C GLY A 163 -20.72 -27.44 -15.12
N ALA A 164 -21.89 -27.99 -14.76
CA ALA A 164 -22.71 -27.52 -13.65
C ALA A 164 -22.07 -27.78 -12.28
N THR A 165 -21.38 -28.91 -12.11
CA THR A 165 -20.59 -29.16 -10.88
C THR A 165 -19.42 -28.21 -10.76
N PHE A 166 -18.79 -27.83 -11.88
CA PHE A 166 -17.72 -26.83 -11.88
C PHE A 166 -18.27 -25.42 -11.63
N TYR A 167 -19.44 -25.10 -12.18
CA TYR A 167 -20.11 -23.81 -11.96
C TYR A 167 -20.66 -23.65 -10.53
N MET A 168 -21.13 -24.73 -9.90
CA MET A 168 -21.62 -24.70 -8.52
C MET A 168 -20.48 -24.85 -7.49
N LYS A 169 -19.33 -25.39 -7.87
CA LYS A 169 -18.14 -25.52 -7.01
C LYS A 169 -17.10 -24.40 -7.23
N GLY A 170 -17.27 -23.57 -8.26
CA GLY A 170 -16.43 -22.39 -8.55
C GLY A 170 -16.76 -21.14 -7.73
N GLY A 171 -17.58 -21.26 -6.68
CA GLY A 171 -18.05 -20.14 -5.86
C GLY A 171 -17.53 -20.11 -4.43
N GLU A 172 -16.65 -21.03 -4.01
CA GLU A 172 -15.90 -20.90 -2.76
C GLU A 172 -14.54 -20.29 -3.08
N GLY A 173 -14.55 -18.98 -3.32
CA GLY A 173 -13.34 -18.18 -3.16
C GLY A 173 -12.87 -18.36 -1.73
N GLN A 174 -11.69 -18.95 -1.55
CA GLN A 174 -10.95 -18.77 -0.32
C GLN A 174 -10.87 -17.26 -0.11
N ALA A 175 -11.54 -16.77 0.94
CA ALA A 175 -11.17 -15.53 1.56
C ALA A 175 -9.71 -15.70 1.98
N SER A 176 -8.78 -15.25 1.13
CA SER A 176 -7.45 -14.92 1.61
C SER A 176 -7.67 -13.93 2.74
N SER A 177 -7.44 -14.39 3.97
CA SER A 177 -7.37 -13.54 5.13
C SER A 177 -6.47 -12.37 4.76
N ALA A 178 -7.04 -11.17 4.74
CA ALA A 178 -6.25 -9.96 4.73
C ALA A 178 -5.20 -10.11 5.83
N ILE A 179 -3.93 -9.99 5.46
CA ILE A 179 -2.90 -9.72 6.47
C ILE A 179 -3.37 -8.40 7.10
N GLU A 180 -3.87 -8.47 8.33
CA GLU A 180 -4.13 -7.28 9.13
C GLU A 180 -2.78 -6.62 9.34
N ASN A 181 -2.51 -5.59 8.54
CA ASN A 181 -1.37 -4.70 8.74
C ASN A 181 -1.65 -3.89 10.01
N GLU A 182 -1.48 -4.49 11.18
CA GLU A 182 -1.60 -3.79 12.45
C GLU A 182 -0.45 -2.79 12.58
N SER A 183 -0.79 -1.51 12.64
CA SER A 183 0.14 -0.44 12.99
C SER A 183 0.31 -0.42 14.51
N HIS A 184 1.53 -0.60 15.00
CA HIS A 184 1.84 -0.48 16.42
C HIS A 184 2.52 0.86 16.71
N ILE A 185 2.22 1.41 17.89
CA ILE A 185 2.87 2.60 18.44
C ILE A 185 3.63 2.17 19.69
N ILE A 186 4.96 2.22 19.65
CA ILE A 186 5.82 1.88 20.80
C ILE A 186 6.35 3.16 21.42
N HIS A 187 6.20 3.29 22.74
CA HIS A 187 6.88 4.32 23.49
C HIS A 187 8.37 4.00 23.64
N GLU A 188 9.22 4.90 23.18
CA GLU A 188 10.67 4.77 23.23
C GLU A 188 11.21 5.48 24.49
N PRO A 189 12.02 4.80 25.33
CA PRO A 189 12.65 5.45 26.46
C PRO A 189 13.67 6.48 25.96
N SER A 190 13.48 7.75 26.33
CA SER A 190 14.37 8.87 26.02
C SER A 190 15.19 9.28 27.27
N PRO A 191 16.35 8.63 27.53
CA PRO A 191 17.12 8.87 28.74
C PRO A 191 17.67 10.31 28.78
N GLY A 192 17.34 11.02 29.86
CA GLY A 192 17.82 12.38 30.12
C GLY A 192 16.92 13.50 29.60
N THR A 193 15.75 13.18 29.04
CA THR A 193 14.70 14.15 28.70
C THR A 193 13.48 13.91 29.57
N SER A 194 12.97 14.95 30.23
CA SER A 194 11.80 14.85 31.11
C SER A 194 10.56 15.49 30.52
N SER A 195 10.74 16.34 29.51
CA SER A 195 9.65 17.09 28.87
C SER A 195 9.31 16.53 27.48
N ILE A 196 9.97 15.45 27.06
CA ILE A 196 9.81 14.83 25.74
C ILE A 196 9.38 13.37 25.88
N SER A 197 8.29 13.01 25.24
CA SER A 197 7.86 11.61 25.05
C SER A 197 8.01 11.22 23.59
N VAL A 198 8.74 10.14 23.30
CA VAL A 198 9.02 9.69 21.93
C VAL A 198 8.25 8.40 21.65
N TYR A 199 7.59 8.34 20.50
CA TYR A 199 6.79 7.20 20.07
C TYR A 199 7.19 6.81 18.64
N HIS A 200 7.49 5.53 18.44
CA HIS A 200 7.78 4.95 17.14
C HIS A 200 6.52 4.27 16.59
N VAL A 201 6.09 4.69 15.39
CA VAL A 201 4.96 4.11 14.66
C VAL A 201 5.51 3.24 13.53
N TYR A 202 5.22 1.94 13.56
CA TYR A 202 5.61 1.02 12.49
C TYR A 202 4.46 0.06 12.14
N GLN A 203 4.50 -0.46 10.91
CA GLN A 203 3.62 -1.53 10.44
C GLN A 203 4.41 -2.82 10.47
N THR A 204 3.88 -3.87 11.11
CA THR A 204 4.59 -5.14 11.24
C THR A 204 4.48 -5.92 9.93
N ASP A 205 5.54 -5.91 9.12
CA ASP A 205 5.83 -7.04 8.25
C ASP A 205 6.64 -8.04 9.08
N ALA A 206 6.22 -9.30 9.10
CA ALA A 206 6.73 -10.36 9.97
C ALA A 206 8.23 -10.68 9.75
N ASN A 207 9.17 -9.79 10.08
CA ASN A 207 10.55 -10.15 10.43
C ASN A 207 11.47 -9.01 10.93
N GLU A 208 11.09 -7.73 10.96
CA GLU A 208 12.06 -6.68 11.33
C GLU A 208 12.09 -6.41 12.85
N THR A 209 12.84 -7.25 13.55
CA THR A 209 13.29 -6.96 14.92
C THR A 209 14.59 -6.14 14.86
N LYS A 210 14.48 -4.88 15.31
CA LYS A 210 15.51 -3.82 15.47
C LYS A 210 15.52 -2.76 14.38
N SER A 211 14.43 -1.97 14.31
CA SER A 211 14.56 -0.61 13.83
C SER A 211 15.45 0.17 14.80
N THR A 212 16.50 0.78 14.27
CA THR A 212 17.37 1.71 14.98
C THR A 212 16.55 2.87 15.55
N THR A 213 16.69 3.10 16.85
CA THR A 213 15.86 4.05 17.58
C THR A 213 16.25 5.50 17.27
N LEU A 214 15.26 6.40 17.23
CA LEU A 214 15.51 7.81 16.92
C LEU A 214 16.36 8.48 18.01
N ALA A 215 16.19 8.09 19.28
CA ALA A 215 16.99 8.64 20.38
C ALA A 215 18.47 8.25 20.30
N GLU A 216 18.80 7.11 19.68
CA GLU A 216 20.19 6.73 19.38
C GLU A 216 20.81 7.62 18.30
N HIS A 217 20.01 8.08 17.34
CA HIS A 217 20.47 8.87 16.19
C HIS A 217 20.60 10.36 16.52
N LEU A 218 19.75 10.88 17.41
CA LEU A 218 19.67 12.31 17.74
C LEU A 218 19.81 12.62 19.25
N PRO A 219 20.76 12.01 19.98
CA PRO A 219 20.80 12.12 21.45
C PRO A 219 21.11 13.55 21.93
N ASN A 220 21.93 14.30 21.20
CA ASN A 220 22.29 15.68 21.56
C ASN A 220 21.16 16.66 21.24
N THR A 221 20.53 16.50 20.08
CA THR A 221 19.39 17.31 19.65
C THR A 221 18.23 17.19 20.63
N LEU A 222 17.86 15.97 21.04
CA LEU A 222 16.76 15.76 21.99
C LEU A 222 17.05 16.43 23.34
N LYS A 223 18.30 16.44 23.81
CA LYS A 223 18.69 17.17 25.03
C LYS A 223 18.59 18.69 24.87
N GLN A 224 18.98 19.23 23.72
CA GLN A 224 18.86 20.67 23.44
C GLN A 224 17.39 21.11 23.38
N ILE A 225 16.55 20.29 22.73
CA ILE A 225 15.11 20.51 22.68
C ILE A 225 14.51 20.45 24.09
N ASP A 226 14.88 19.46 24.91
CA ASP A 226 14.38 19.33 26.29
C ASP A 226 14.73 20.56 27.15
N ALA A 227 15.94 21.09 27.00
CA ALA A 227 16.35 22.33 27.67
C ALA A 227 15.49 23.54 27.22
N THR A 228 15.22 23.64 25.92
CA THR A 228 14.39 24.72 25.35
C THR A 228 12.94 24.62 25.81
N LEU A 229 12.37 23.41 25.81
CA LEU A 229 11.02 23.13 26.32
C LEU A 229 10.88 23.52 27.80
N LYS A 230 11.88 23.17 28.63
CA LYS A 230 11.92 23.57 30.04
C LYS A 230 11.97 25.08 30.21
N GLN A 231 12.77 25.79 29.41
CA GLN A 231 12.85 27.25 29.46
C GLN A 231 11.51 27.92 29.11
N LYS A 232 10.75 27.34 28.18
CA LYS A 232 9.46 27.86 27.72
C LYS A 232 8.25 27.29 28.49
N ASN A 233 8.49 26.47 29.50
CA ASN A 233 7.46 25.73 30.25
C ASN A 233 6.48 24.99 29.31
N ALA A 234 7.06 24.22 28.39
CA ALA A 234 6.34 23.44 27.39
C ALA A 234 6.74 21.96 27.45
N THR A 235 5.89 21.11 26.89
CA THR A 235 6.14 19.67 26.70
C THR A 235 6.01 19.31 25.23
N MET A 236 6.64 18.21 24.83
CA MET A 236 6.58 17.72 23.46
C MET A 236 6.33 16.22 23.43
N THR A 237 5.40 15.79 22.59
CA THR A 237 5.22 14.38 22.22
C THR A 237 5.62 14.21 20.76
N LEU A 238 6.63 13.39 20.51
CA LEU A 238 7.20 13.17 19.19
C LEU A 238 6.81 11.77 18.70
N TYR A 239 6.01 11.72 17.65
CA TYR A 239 5.75 10.50 16.89
C TYR A 239 6.70 10.48 15.70
N TYR A 240 7.28 9.34 15.40
CA TYR A 240 8.05 9.18 14.17
C TYR A 240 7.74 7.84 13.52
N HIS A 241 7.88 7.82 12.20
CA HIS A 241 7.87 6.59 11.43
C HIS A 241 9.00 6.63 10.41
N THR A 242 9.64 5.48 10.23
CA THR A 242 10.77 5.34 9.31
C THR A 242 10.40 4.44 8.15
N THR A 243 10.91 4.78 6.98
CA THR A 243 10.93 3.92 5.80
C THR A 243 12.37 3.86 5.29
N LEU A 244 12.64 3.10 4.24
CA LEU A 244 13.98 2.92 3.68
C LEU A 244 14.71 4.24 3.36
N LEU A 245 13.99 5.26 2.88
CA LEU A 245 14.59 6.51 2.44
C LEU A 245 13.98 7.75 3.11
N ARG A 246 12.90 7.61 3.87
CA ARG A 246 12.21 8.74 4.48
C ARG A 246 11.99 8.51 5.95
N LEU A 247 12.26 9.56 6.71
CA LEU A 247 11.90 9.69 8.11
C LEU A 247 10.89 10.81 8.21
N SER A 248 9.74 10.51 8.78
CA SER A 248 8.73 11.52 9.08
C SER A 248 8.50 11.58 10.57
N PHE A 249 8.27 12.79 11.06
CA PHE A 249 7.98 13.04 12.46
C PHE A 249 6.81 13.99 12.59
N ASP A 250 5.95 13.69 13.55
CA ASP A 250 4.84 14.52 14.02
C ASP A 250 5.09 14.85 15.49
N ALA A 251 5.39 16.11 15.77
CA ALA A 251 5.58 16.63 17.11
C ALA A 251 4.34 17.41 17.56
N LEU A 252 3.80 17.04 18.72
CA LEU A 252 2.77 17.79 19.43
C LEU A 252 3.45 18.57 20.55
N LEU A 253 3.48 19.90 20.44
CA LEU A 253 4.07 20.79 21.42
C LEU A 253 2.95 21.44 22.24
N THR A 254 2.96 21.22 23.55
CA THR A 254 1.95 21.77 24.46
C THR A 254 2.60 22.80 25.35
N ASN A 255 2.10 24.04 25.34
CA ASN A 255 2.60 25.09 26.23
C ASN A 255 2.00 24.97 27.65
N GLY A 256 2.51 25.74 28.60
CA GLY A 256 1.99 25.79 29.97
C GLY A 256 0.52 26.24 30.10
N CYS A 257 -0.08 26.74 29.01
CA CYS A 257 -1.50 27.10 28.92
C CYS A 257 -2.38 25.99 28.34
N GLN A 258 -1.85 24.79 28.12
CA GLN A 258 -2.55 23.66 27.51
C GLN A 258 -2.96 23.90 26.05
N HIS A 259 -2.35 24.86 25.35
CA HIS A 259 -2.47 24.96 23.90
C HIS A 259 -1.46 24.05 23.22
N THR A 260 -1.96 23.21 22.32
CA THR A 260 -1.15 22.24 21.57
C THR A 260 -0.96 22.70 20.12
N TYR A 261 0.27 22.60 19.63
CA TYR A 261 0.64 22.89 18.25
C TYR A 261 1.23 21.63 17.62
N GLN A 262 0.80 21.33 16.40
CA GLN A 262 1.32 20.22 15.64
C GLN A 262 2.39 20.70 14.66
N LEU A 263 3.49 19.96 14.64
CA LEU A 263 4.59 20.15 13.72
C LEU A 263 4.86 18.83 12.97
N ALA A 264 4.66 18.84 11.66
CA ALA A 264 4.90 17.67 10.81
C ALA A 264 6.09 17.95 9.87
N ILE A 265 7.13 17.12 9.94
CA ILE A 265 8.34 17.23 9.12
C ILE A 265 8.59 15.90 8.41
N ASN A 266 8.98 15.98 7.15
CA ASN A 266 9.42 14.82 6.35
C ASN A 266 10.84 15.08 5.86
N VAL A 267 11.74 14.13 6.09
CA VAL A 267 13.13 14.20 5.65
C VAL A 267 13.45 12.98 4.80
N ASP A 268 13.84 13.23 3.55
CA ASP A 268 14.35 12.21 2.64
C ASP A 268 15.86 12.00 2.86
N ASN A 269 16.33 10.78 2.61
CA ASN A 269 17.71 10.32 2.77
C ASN A 269 18.31 10.59 4.16
N TRP A 270 17.49 10.42 5.21
CA TRP A 270 17.85 10.77 6.59
C TRP A 270 19.06 10.01 7.15
N GLN A 271 19.29 8.78 6.67
CA GLN A 271 20.38 7.90 7.13
C GLN A 271 21.79 8.45 6.83
N ASP A 272 21.91 9.29 5.80
CA ASP A 272 23.21 9.85 5.40
C ASP A 272 23.56 11.13 6.18
N ASN A 273 22.66 11.67 7.02
CA ASN A 273 22.83 13.03 7.55
C ASN A 273 22.13 13.32 8.90
N ASN A 274 22.54 12.62 9.95
CA ASN A 274 21.99 12.82 11.30
C ASN A 274 22.13 14.27 11.82
N GLU A 275 23.19 14.98 11.44
CA GLU A 275 23.42 16.36 11.90
C GLU A 275 22.39 17.32 11.30
N GLN A 276 22.15 17.29 9.99
CA GLN A 276 21.14 18.14 9.35
C GLN A 276 19.73 17.82 9.83
N VAL A 277 19.42 16.53 10.04
CA VAL A 277 18.13 16.11 10.59
C VAL A 277 17.93 16.70 11.99
N GLY A 278 18.96 16.61 12.84
CA GLY A 278 18.93 17.14 14.20
C GLY A 278 18.80 18.67 14.23
N GLU A 279 19.56 19.38 13.40
CA GLU A 279 19.47 20.84 13.28
C GLU A 279 18.09 21.29 12.81
N LEU A 280 17.54 20.64 11.78
CA LEU A 280 16.22 20.93 11.26
C LEU A 280 15.14 20.75 12.34
N LEU A 281 15.17 19.63 13.06
CA LEU A 281 14.21 19.35 14.12
C LEU A 281 14.30 20.39 15.24
N HIS A 282 15.52 20.75 15.67
CA HIS A 282 15.72 21.76 16.71
C HIS A 282 15.20 23.13 16.26
N GLN A 283 15.58 23.59 15.07
CA GLN A 283 15.18 24.90 14.55
C GLN A 283 13.66 25.01 14.43
N GLU A 284 13.01 23.96 13.95
CA GLU A 284 11.58 23.97 13.70
C GLU A 284 10.76 23.89 15.00
N VAL A 285 11.24 23.13 15.99
CA VAL A 285 10.69 23.16 17.36
C VAL A 285 10.86 24.54 18.00
N GLU A 286 12.04 25.14 17.90
CA GLU A 286 12.31 26.46 18.44
C GLU A 286 11.43 27.53 17.78
N ARG A 287 11.33 27.50 16.44
CA ARG A 287 10.46 28.37 15.67
C ARG A 287 9.01 28.25 16.13
N THR A 288 8.50 27.02 16.24
CA THR A 288 7.12 26.75 16.66
C THR A 288 6.87 27.28 18.07
N LEU A 289 7.78 27.03 19.02
CA LEU A 289 7.68 27.55 20.39
C LEU A 289 7.70 29.08 20.47
N ASN A 290 8.42 29.75 19.59
CA ASN A 290 8.48 31.21 19.54
C ASN A 290 7.23 31.84 18.91
N GLU A 291 6.53 31.12 18.05
CA GLU A 291 5.26 31.54 17.45
C GLU A 291 4.06 31.35 18.40
N MET A 292 4.21 30.54 19.45
CA MET A 292 3.14 30.34 20.44
C MET A 292 2.86 31.64 21.22
N PRO A 293 1.59 32.02 21.39
CA PRO A 293 1.24 33.18 22.19
C PRO A 293 1.59 32.93 23.65
N ALA A 294 2.05 34.00 24.32
CA ALA A 294 2.24 33.97 25.76
C ALA A 294 0.89 33.73 26.47
N CYS A 295 0.96 32.96 27.55
CA CYS A 295 -0.14 32.79 28.48
C CYS A 295 -0.67 34.16 28.94
N LYS A 296 -1.96 34.40 28.75
CA LYS A 296 -2.65 35.62 29.21
C LYS A 296 -3.08 35.47 30.66
#